data_AF-A0A0M9E624-F1
#
_entry.id   AF-A0A0M9E624-F1
#
_cell.length_a   1.000
_cell.length_b   1.000
_cell.length_c   1.000
_cell.angle_alpha   90.00
_cell.angle_beta   90.00
_cell.angle_gamma   90.00
#
_symmetry.space_group_name_H-M   'P 1'
#
loop_
_entity.id
_entity.type
_entity.pdbx_description
1 polymer ?
#
loop_
_entity_poly.entity_id
_entity_poly.type
_entity_poly.pdbx_seq_one_letter_code
_entity_poly.pdbx_strand_id
1 'polypeptide(L)' 'MQKIQSNPASKIKLNLLRKKIFTFDQLISMLKCSVRSGRNKLKEWQAYSSYNKNGSYYTLPSVPHFDKNGLWQHK' A
#
# COMPACT_ATOMS: atom_id res chain seq x y z
N MET A 1 -11.30 25.07 1.91
CA MET A 1 -11.70 23.75 1.37
C MET A 1 -10.66 23.34 0.34
N GLN A 2 -9.84 22.33 0.62
CA GLN A 2 -8.69 21.99 -0.24
C GLN A 2 -9.16 21.26 -1.51
N LYS A 3 -8.71 21.77 -2.67
CA LYS A 3 -9.00 21.24 -4.00
C LYS A 3 -8.50 19.79 -4.12
N ILE A 4 -9.40 18.84 -4.32
CA ILE A 4 -9.03 17.46 -4.66
C ILE A 4 -8.62 17.46 -6.13
N GLN A 5 -7.33 17.64 -6.39
CA GLN A 5 -6.78 17.42 -7.72
C GLN A 5 -6.88 15.92 -8.02
N SER A 6 -7.61 15.58 -9.08
CA SER A 6 -7.76 14.23 -9.63
C SER A 6 -6.42 13.74 -10.20
N ASN A 7 -5.48 13.37 -9.33
CA ASN A 7 -4.21 12.75 -9.71
C ASN A 7 -4.42 11.23 -9.82
N PRO A 8 -4.00 10.54 -10.90
CA PRO A 8 -4.07 9.08 -11.02
C PRO A 8 -3.53 8.33 -9.78
N ALA A 9 -2.50 8.87 -9.11
CA ALA A 9 -1.97 8.31 -7.87
C ALA A 9 -3.00 8.30 -6.70
N SER A 10 -3.86 9.32 -6.63
CA SER A 10 -4.91 9.40 -5.59
C SER A 10 -6.02 8.37 -5.80
N LYS A 11 -6.41 8.13 -7.06
CA LYS A 11 -7.41 7.10 -7.41
C LYS A 11 -6.89 5.70 -7.10
N ILE A 12 -5.61 5.44 -7.38
CA ILE A 12 -4.95 4.17 -7.05
C ILE A 12 -4.91 3.98 -5.53
N LYS A 13 -4.50 5.00 -4.78
CA LYS A 13 -4.47 4.95 -3.30
C LYS A 13 -5.86 4.62 -2.73
N LEU A 14 -6.93 5.23 -3.24
CA LEU A 14 -8.30 4.92 -2.84
C LEU A 14 -8.72 3.47 -3.16
N ASN A 15 -8.30 2.94 -4.31
CA ASN A 15 -8.54 1.53 -4.65
C ASN A 15 -7.82 0.58 -3.68
N LEU A 16 -6.56 0.89 -3.32
CA LEU A 16 -5.79 0.11 -2.36
C LEU A 16 -6.41 0.14 -0.95
N LEU A 17 -6.96 1.28 -0.53
CA LEU A 17 -7.71 1.38 0.73
C LEU A 17 -8.95 0.47 0.73
N ARG A 18 -9.65 0.33 -0.41
CA ARG A 18 -10.78 -0.58 -0.55
C ARG A 18 -10.35 -2.05 -0.56
N LYS A 19 -9.28 -2.38 -1.27
CA LYS A 19 -8.70 -3.74 -1.31
C LYS A 19 -8.11 -4.16 0.03
N LYS A 20 -7.71 -3.21 0.87
CA LYS A 20 -7.04 -3.36 2.18
C LYS A 20 -5.63 -3.94 2.09
N ILE A 21 -5.42 -4.95 1.25
CA ILE A 21 -4.16 -5.67 1.07
C ILE A 21 -3.85 -5.77 -0.43
N PHE A 22 -2.56 -5.66 -0.79
CA PHE A 22 -2.09 -5.81 -2.16
C PHE A 22 -0.65 -6.34 -2.20
N THR A 23 -0.22 -6.87 -3.34
CA THR A 23 1.19 -7.26 -3.57
C THR A 23 1.95 -6.16 -4.31
N PHE A 24 3.28 -6.26 -4.30
CA PHE A 24 4.12 -5.30 -5.01
C PHE A 24 3.91 -5.32 -6.54
N ASP A 25 3.71 -6.50 -7.12
CA ASP A 25 3.42 -6.62 -8.55
C ASP A 25 2.07 -6.00 -8.93
N GLN A 26 1.05 -6.17 -8.07
CA GLN A 26 -0.23 -5.50 -8.24
C GLN A 26 -0.08 -3.98 -8.20
N LEU A 27 0.75 -3.47 -7.28
CA LEU A 27 1.03 -2.03 -7.18
C LEU A 27 1.69 -1.50 -8.45
N ILE A 28 2.75 -2.16 -8.93
CA ILE A 28 3.48 -1.78 -10.14
C ILE A 28 2.58 -1.81 -11.37
N SER A 29 1.77 -2.87 -11.50
CA SER A 29 0.81 -3.02 -12.60
C SER A 29 -0.22 -1.90 -12.62
N MET A 30 -0.74 -1.53 -11.45
CA MET A 30 -1.69 -0.41 -11.31
C MET A 30 -1.07 0.95 -11.59
N LEU A 31 0.16 1.19 -11.11
CA LEU A 31 0.89 2.44 -11.30
C LEU A 31 1.51 2.57 -12.69
N LYS A 32 1.65 1.46 -13.44
CA LYS A 32 2.39 1.37 -14.71
C LYS A 32 3.78 1.99 -14.61
N CYS A 33 4.50 1.71 -13.52
CA CYS A 33 5.78 2.34 -13.21
C CYS A 33 6.92 1.33 -13.10
N SER A 34 8.16 1.82 -12.98
CA SER A 34 9.30 0.95 -12.69
C SER A 34 9.28 0.43 -11.26
N VAL A 35 9.98 -0.67 -11.00
CA VAL A 35 10.20 -1.22 -9.65
C VAL A 35 10.74 -0.16 -8.68
N ARG A 36 11.70 0.65 -9.13
CA ARG A 36 12.29 1.71 -8.30
C ARG A 36 11.25 2.75 -7.88
N SER A 37 10.38 3.13 -8.81
CA SER A 37 9.30 4.10 -8.58
C SER A 37 8.23 3.52 -7.65
N GLY A 38 7.88 2.24 -7.82
CA GLY A 38 6.97 1.53 -6.92
C GLY A 38 7.49 1.52 -5.47
N ARG A 39 8.78 1.22 -5.25
CA ARG A 39 9.40 1.26 -3.92
C ARG A 39 9.41 2.66 -3.32
N ASN A 40 9.70 3.69 -4.12
CA ASN A 40 9.61 5.08 -3.66
C ASN A 40 8.19 5.41 -3.21
N LYS A 41 7.17 4.92 -3.94
CA LYS A 41 5.78 5.17 -3.61
C LYS A 41 5.33 4.48 -2.32
N LEU A 42 5.76 3.25 -2.10
CA LEU A 42 5.55 2.56 -0.81
C LEU A 42 6.14 3.35 0.36
N LYS A 43 7.37 3.88 0.20
CA LYS A 43 8.04 4.69 1.22
C LYS A 43 7.30 6.01 1.47
N GLU A 44 6.89 6.70 0.40
CA GLU A 44 6.10 7.95 0.47
C GLU A 44 4.76 7.73 1.19
N TRP A 45 4.13 6.58 0.97
CA TRP A 45 2.85 6.23 1.60
C TRP A 45 2.98 5.56 2.95
N GLN A 46 4.21 5.33 3.42
CA GLN A 46 4.52 4.62 4.66
C GLN A 46 3.81 3.26 4.75
N ALA A 47 3.68 2.55 3.64
CA ALA A 47 2.99 1.27 3.59
C ALA A 47 3.69 0.22 4.45
N TYR A 48 2.91 -0.58 5.18
CA TYR A 48 3.41 -1.69 5.97
C TYR A 48 3.50 -2.95 5.12
N SER A 49 4.57 -3.73 5.29
CA SER A 49 4.74 -5.05 4.68
C SER A 49 4.35 -6.16 5.66
N SER A 50 3.93 -7.30 5.15
CA SER A 50 3.54 -8.44 5.97
C SER A 50 4.77 -9.03 6.63
N TYR A 51 4.67 -9.32 7.92
CA TYR A 51 5.76 -10.03 8.59
C TYR A 51 5.86 -11.48 8.11
N ASN A 52 4.71 -12.10 7.78
CA ASN A 52 4.68 -13.42 7.18
C ASN A 52 4.82 -13.37 5.64
N LYS A 53 5.19 -14.50 5.03
CA LYS A 53 5.33 -14.65 3.57
C LYS A 53 6.40 -13.72 2.95
N ASN A 54 7.54 -13.53 3.62
CA ASN A 54 8.69 -12.75 3.12
C ASN A 54 8.36 -11.29 2.74
N GLY A 55 7.38 -10.63 3.39
CA GLY A 55 7.02 -9.26 3.04
C GLY A 55 6.32 -9.11 1.68
N SER A 56 5.69 -10.18 1.19
CA SER A 56 5.03 -10.18 -0.14
C SER A 56 3.75 -9.34 -0.19
N TYR A 57 3.13 -9.07 0.96
CA TYR A 57 1.89 -8.31 1.05
C TYR A 57 2.13 -6.95 1.68
N TYR A 58 1.37 -5.97 1.23
CA TYR A 58 1.42 -4.59 1.68
C TYR A 58 0.05 -4.08 2.06
N THR A 59 0.02 -3.13 2.99
CA THR A 59 -1.18 -2.40 3.38
C THR A 59 -0.85 -0.95 3.71
N LEU A 60 -1.83 -0.06 3.53
CA LEU A 60 -1.66 1.36 3.84
C LEU A 60 -1.91 1.60 5.34
N PRO A 61 -1.27 2.60 5.99
CA PRO A 61 -1.34 2.78 7.44
C PRO A 61 -2.72 2.90 8.07
N SER A 62 -3.73 3.31 7.30
CA SER A 62 -5.11 3.45 7.77
C SER A 62 -5.91 2.13 7.81
N VAL A 63 -5.29 1.01 7.44
CA VAL A 63 -5.97 -0.29 7.27
C VAL A 63 -5.54 -1.36 8.29
N PRO A 64 -4.25 -1.56 8.63
CA PRO A 64 -3.86 -2.66 9.49
C PRO A 64 -4.38 -2.46 10.90
N HIS A 65 -4.88 -3.55 11.47
CA HIS A 65 -5.03 -3.69 12.91
C HIS A 65 -3.80 -4.46 13.41
N PHE A 66 -3.06 -3.84 14.31
CA PHE A 66 -1.93 -4.48 14.97
C PHE A 66 -2.41 -5.21 16.21
N ASP A 67 -1.84 -6.38 16.50
CA ASP A 67 -2.12 -7.08 17.76
C ASP A 67 -1.44 -6.38 18.95
N LYS A 68 -1.64 -6.92 20.16
CA LYS A 68 -1.01 -6.42 21.39
C LYS A 68 0.52 -6.37 21.37
N ASN A 69 1.15 -7.09 20.43
CA ASN A 69 2.60 -7.12 20.25
C ASN A 69 3.05 -6.16 19.15
N GLY A 70 2.15 -5.38 18.55
CA GLY A 70 2.45 -4.49 17.45
C GLY A 70 2.68 -5.20 16.11
N LEU A 71 2.29 -6.47 15.99
CA LEU A 71 2.49 -7.25 14.78
C LEU A 71 1.26 -7.21 13.88
N TRP A 72 1.50 -6.94 12.61
CA TRP A 72 0.50 -7.11 11.56
C TRP A 72 0.76 -8.41 10.79
N GLN A 73 -0.27 -9.25 10.66
CA GLN A 73 -0.18 -10.53 9.98
C GLN A 73 -1.32 -10.70 8.97
N HIS A 74 -1.00 -11.26 7.81
CA HIS A 74 -1.96 -11.68 6.81
C HIS A 74 -2.42 -13.12 7.09
N LYS A 75 -3.71 -13.39 7.26
CA LYS A 75 -4.24 -14.76 7.37
C LYS A 75 -4.60 -15.32 6.00
#